data_AF-A0A5J4N5D8-F1
#
_entry.id   AF-A0A5J4N5D8-F1
#
_cell.length_a   1.000
_cell.length_b   1.000
_cell.length_c   1.000
_cell.angle_alpha   90.00
_cell.angle_beta   90.00
_cell.angle_gamma   90.00
#
_symmetry.space_group_name_H-M   'P 1'
#
loop_
_entity.id
_entity.type
_entity.pdbx_description
1 polymer ?
#
loop_
_entity_poly.entity_id
_entity_poly.type
_entity_poly.pdbx_seq_one_letter_code
_entity_poly.pdbx_strand_id
1 'polypeptide(L)' 'MSSTRKRNRPEDWGELEPSPVIHISELPEHTLEIDLIRIFEQYGPIRDLAMMPHRGQALLEYSDLSSAENAVHR' A
#
# COMPACT_ATOMS: atom_id res chain seq x y z
N MET A 1 -16.20 -20.78 3.74
CA MET A 1 -15.07 -21.13 2.86
C MET A 1 -14.47 -19.82 2.33
N SER A 2 -13.44 -19.29 3.00
CA SER A 2 -12.60 -18.23 2.45
C SER A 2 -11.16 -18.67 2.64
N SER A 3 -10.63 -19.36 1.63
CA SER A 3 -9.21 -19.67 1.56
C SER A 3 -8.46 -18.38 1.27
N THR A 4 -8.09 -17.65 2.33
CA THR A 4 -7.05 -16.63 2.24
C THR A 4 -5.81 -17.34 1.72
N ARG A 5 -5.49 -17.15 0.43
CA ARG A 5 -4.21 -17.55 -0.14
C ARG A 5 -3.13 -16.77 0.60
N LYS A 6 -2.67 -17.31 1.74
CA LYS A 6 -1.40 -16.92 2.34
C LYS A 6 -0.38 -17.08 1.22
N ARG A 7 0.14 -15.95 0.72
CA ARG A 7 1.30 -15.93 -0.16
C ARG A 7 2.34 -16.86 0.47
N ASN A 8 3.00 -17.67 -0.36
CA ASN A 8 4.20 -18.42 0.03
C ASN A 8 5.18 -17.42 0.62
N ARG A 9 5.16 -17.22 1.94
CA ARG A 9 6.11 -16.41 2.67
C ARG A 9 7.18 -17.39 3.14
N PRO A 10 8.29 -17.56 2.39
CA PRO A 10 9.40 -18.38 2.86
C PRO A 10 9.84 -17.93 4.25
N GLU A 11 10.31 -18.88 5.05
CA GLU A 11 10.63 -18.65 6.46
C GLU A 11 11.76 -17.62 6.65
N ASP A 12 12.58 -17.42 5.60
CA ASP A 12 13.66 -16.42 5.50
C ASP A 12 13.19 -15.00 5.13
N TRP A 13 11.89 -14.67 5.23
CA TRP A 13 11.44 -13.27 5.29
C TRP A 13 11.81 -12.64 6.65
N GLY A 14 13.08 -12.77 7.06
CA GLY A 14 13.67 -11.93 8.12
C GLY A 14 13.45 -10.46 7.80
N GLU A 15 13.69 -9.58 8.78
CA GLU A 15 13.45 -8.12 8.72
C GLU A 15 13.67 -7.55 7.32
N LEU A 16 12.58 -7.49 6.54
CA LEU A 16 12.64 -6.94 5.20
C LEU A 16 12.87 -5.46 5.37
N GLU A 17 13.89 -4.94 4.71
CA GLU A 17 14.11 -3.51 4.68
C GLU A 17 12.84 -2.82 4.17
N PRO A 18 12.42 -1.73 4.82
CA PRO A 18 11.22 -1.03 4.45
C PRO A 18 11.35 -0.46 3.03
N SER A 19 10.23 -0.38 2.33
CA SER A 19 10.13 0.14 0.96
C SER A 19 9.37 1.46 0.96
N PRO A 20 9.70 2.42 0.07
CA PRO A 20 8.87 3.60 -0.15
C PRO A 20 7.49 3.26 -0.74
N VAL A 21 7.29 2.02 -1.18
CA VAL A 21 6.01 1.50 -1.68
C VAL A 21 5.21 0.88 -0.54
N ILE A 22 4.01 1.40 -0.31
CA ILE A 22 3.02 0.82 0.61
C ILE A 22 1.95 0.05 -0.16
N HIS A 23 1.45 -1.01 0.46
CA HIS A 23 0.32 -1.78 -0.06
C HIS A 23 -0.95 -1.44 0.71
N ILE A 24 -1.98 -1.05 -0.02
CA ILE A 24 -3.29 -0.71 0.50
C ILE A 24 -4.25 -1.81 0.09
N SER A 25 -4.96 -2.41 1.04
CA SER A 25 -5.93 -3.48 0.80
C SER A 25 -7.31 -3.15 1.33
N GLU A 26 -8.29 -3.94 0.92
CA GLU A 26 -9.69 -3.83 1.38
C GLU A 26 -10.32 -2.49 0.97
N LEU A 27 -9.93 -1.99 -0.20
CA LEU A 27 -10.51 -0.78 -0.77
C LEU A 27 -11.98 -0.99 -1.15
N PRO A 28 -12.87 -0.03 -0.84
CA PRO A 28 -14.24 -0.01 -1.36
C PRO A 28 -14.29 -0.09 -2.89
N GLU A 29 -15.33 -0.73 -3.44
CA GLU A 29 -15.50 -1.00 -4.88
C GLU A 29 -15.47 0.27 -5.75
N HIS A 30 -15.86 1.41 -5.20
CA HIS A 30 -15.93 2.70 -5.90
C HIS A 30 -14.82 3.68 -5.49
N THR A 31 -13.74 3.17 -4.89
CA THR A 31 -12.56 4.00 -4.56
C THR A 31 -11.94 4.54 -5.85
N LEU A 32 -11.73 5.85 -5.90
CA LEU A 32 -11.03 6.52 -6.99
C LEU A 32 -9.58 6.81 -6.57
N GLU A 33 -8.72 6.98 -7.58
CA GLU A 33 -7.32 7.34 -7.37
C GLU A 33 -7.17 8.61 -6.53
N ILE A 34 -8.02 9.61 -6.78
CA ILE A 34 -8.02 10.88 -6.05
C ILE A 34 -8.35 10.72 -4.56
N ASP A 35 -9.15 9.71 -4.19
CA ASP A 35 -9.48 9.46 -2.79
C ASP A 35 -8.22 9.01 -2.03
N LEU A 36 -7.44 8.11 -2.65
CA LEU A 36 -6.16 7.66 -2.10
C LEU A 36 -5.15 8.81 -2.04
N ILE A 37 -5.01 9.59 -3.11
CA ILE A 37 -4.09 10.73 -3.15
C ILE A 37 -4.41 11.70 -1.99
N ARG A 38 -5.67 12.10 -1.83
CA ARG A 38 -6.07 13.03 -0.76
C ARG A 38 -5.83 12.50 0.65
N ILE A 39 -6.00 11.19 0.84
CA ILE A 39 -5.77 10.56 2.15
C ILE A 39 -4.27 10.46 2.44
N PHE A 40 -3.45 10.16 1.44
CA PHE A 40 -2.05 9.82 1.63
C PHE A 40 -1.07 10.98 1.39
N GLU A 41 -1.45 12.04 0.68
CA GLU A 41 -0.61 13.21 0.44
C GLU A 41 -0.18 13.92 1.73
N GLN A 42 -0.94 13.75 2.82
CA GLN A 42 -0.60 14.30 4.13
C GLN A 42 0.68 13.71 4.74
N TYR A 43 1.10 12.51 4.31
CA TYR A 43 2.31 11.85 4.81
C TYR A 43 3.56 12.20 3.98
N GLY A 44 3.37 12.74 2.79
CA GLY A 44 4.45 13.21 1.94
C GLY A 44 4.14 13.15 0.44
N PRO A 45 5.11 13.55 -0.40
CA PRO A 45 4.95 13.61 -1.85
C PRO A 45 4.83 12.20 -2.44
N ILE A 46 3.68 11.95 -3.06
CA ILE A 46 3.37 10.71 -3.79
C ILE A 46 4.09 10.75 -5.14
N ARG A 47 4.84 9.69 -5.44
CA ARG A 47 5.56 9.50 -6.72
C ARG A 47 4.71 8.78 -7.75
N ASP A 48 4.03 7.71 -7.35
CA ASP A 48 3.22 6.89 -8.24
C ASP A 48 2.12 6.14 -7.48
N LEU A 49 1.05 5.76 -8.17
CA LEU A 49 -0.10 5.03 -7.62
C LEU A 49 -0.63 4.02 -8.64
N ALA A 50 -0.50 2.74 -8.31
CA ALA A 50 -1.04 1.64 -9.12
C ALA A 50 -2.30 1.06 -8.46
N MET A 51 -3.45 1.19 -9.12
CA MET A 51 -4.72 0.65 -8.64
C MET A 51 -5.05 -0.73 -9.21
N MET A 52 -5.61 -1.59 -8.38
CA MET A 52 -6.18 -2.89 -8.75
C MET A 52 -7.62 -3.01 -8.21
N PRO A 53 -8.59 -2.28 -8.80
CA PRO A 53 -9.95 -2.16 -8.24
C PRO A 53 -10.68 -3.50 -8.11
N HIS A 54 -10.51 -4.40 -9.09
CA HIS A 54 -11.09 -5.74 -9.07
C HIS A 54 -10.61 -6.62 -7.90
N ARG A 55 -9.53 -6.22 -7.23
CA ARG A 55 -8.98 -6.90 -6.04
C ARG A 55 -9.14 -6.08 -4.76
N GLY A 56 -9.72 -4.89 -4.84
CA GLY A 56 -9.77 -3.94 -3.72
C GLY A 56 -8.37 -3.60 -3.21
N GLN A 57 -7.40 -3.42 -4.11
CA GLN A 57 -5.99 -3.23 -3.78
C GLN A 57 -5.40 -2.02 -4.50
N ALA A 58 -4.37 -1.41 -3.90
CA ALA A 58 -3.51 -0.42 -4.53
C ALA A 58 -2.07 -0.52 -4.01
N LEU A 59 -1.13 -0.05 -4.81
CA LEU A 59 0.25 0.22 -4.40
C LEU A 59 0.50 1.72 -4.55
N LEU A 60 0.93 2.35 -3.46
CA LEU A 60 1.27 3.77 -3.45
C LEU A 60 2.75 3.91 -3.15
N GLU A 61 3.45 4.66 -3.98
CA GLU A 61 4.87 4.92 -3.81
C GLU A 61 5.11 6.38 -3.41
N TYR A 62 5.85 6.58 -2.34
CA TYR A 62 6.33 7.90 -1.95
C TYR A 62 7.67 8.23 -2.60
N SER A 63 7.98 9.52 -2.65
CA SER A 63 9.33 9.97 -3.05
C SER A 63 10.40 9.61 -2.02
N ASP A 64 10.01 9.49 -0.74
CA ASP A 64 10.91 9.25 0.38
C ASP A 64 10.42 8.07 1.25
N LEU A 65 11.38 7.29 1.77
CA LEU A 65 11.11 6.16 2.66
C LEU A 65 10.40 6.60 3.96
N SER A 66 10.79 7.74 4.52
CA SER A 66 10.21 8.27 5.76
C SER A 66 8.72 8.58 5.63
N SER A 67 8.26 8.99 4.45
CA SER A 67 6.83 9.19 4.17
C SER A 67 6.06 7.88 4.16
N ALA A 68 6.65 6.82 3.61
CA ALA A 68 6.07 5.49 3.66
C ALA A 68 5.99 4.97 5.10
N GLU A 69 7.06 5.10 5.88
CA GLU A 69 7.10 4.74 7.31
C GLU A 69 6.03 5.50 8.11
N ASN A 70 5.92 6.81 7.92
CA ASN A 70 4.90 7.63 8.59
C ASN A 70 3.47 7.19 8.25
N ALA A 71 3.23 6.80 7.00
CA ALA A 71 1.91 6.37 6.54
C ALA A 71 1.47 5.02 7.12
N VAL A 72 2.40 4.12 7.46
CA VAL A 72 2.08 2.80 8.04
C VAL A 72 2.07 2.77 9.57
N HIS A 73 2.69 3.75 10.23
CA HIS A 73 2.78 3.81 11.70
C HIS A 73 1.70 4.68 12.38
N ARG A 74 0.80 5.29 11.60
CA ARG A 74 -0.28 6.18 12.06
C ARG A 74 -1.64 5.49 12.05
#